data_AF-A0A363NQQ5-F1
#
_entry.id   AF-A0A363NQQ5-F1
#
_cell.length_a   1.000
_cell.length_b   1.000
_cell.length_c   1.000
_cell.angle_alpha   90.00
_cell.angle_beta   90.00
_cell.angle_gamma   90.00
#
_symmetry.space_group_name_H-M   'P 1'
#
loop_
_entity.id
_entity.type
_entity.pdbx_description
1 polymer ?
#
loop_
_entity_poly.entity_id
_entity_poly.type
_entity_poly.pdbx_seq_one_letter_code
_entity_poly.pdbx_strand_id
1 'polypeptide(L)'
;MKNLKISKNQFLGDIIPEIPSNTIIYKNLTGIGATTLELKAKRHSIIIEPNVPVIIKKCRTHTKALGIYKDVSVKMIEQYLNDTSIEYKKLIVTPESYIKIMQATWFNQTPYNILEDFFVLFDECDKVTKDIDYREDIVNPLGYFFDHKGKSFISATAVRPSDPRFIENGFEEISIIPDYDIAKPINLYTTNNVYELFNNLAKDSQNKKFIFFNSTRGVEKIINLLKIKSESAIYCSEKALDGISESVSAYAEIEENTFKKFNFFTCRFFTAVDINIAYDADVYIITDLNIAEHSVIDPHSDAIQIIGRFRNRACQTNVSILTNFDKNLNCKSIDDAETFLNCAERIYNTIFQYERTTTNKAVKEVLKLTLKTLPFNEFLDEFGKKSYFKYDNFIYHNRTKYYYTEEESIVNEYIKTRIINTDINYFQVNHTSQPFYVSSDDIVTGKVFKTYKSRIGDFKRIMTAYEKSKDDGKSQRIHAEIYSSYRFYYSELIKVAELGLMEELDGCNTKRDVEKLIKAKRIEAERSDFEFIEEMRNTFPIGSKFEGKELRNVFSTLIKKHNLSIRSTIEEARNFMDISERRKEKKIWKHTILSHK
;
A
#
# COMPACT_ATOMS: atom_id res chain seq x y z
N MET A 1 -15.26 -32.15 -3.34
CA MET A 1 -13.86 -31.69 -3.37
C MET A 1 -12.93 -32.87 -3.14
N LYS A 2 -12.00 -33.13 -4.05
CA LYS A 2 -10.97 -34.17 -3.96
C LYS A 2 -9.71 -33.60 -3.29
N ASN A 3 -9.16 -34.30 -2.31
CA ASN A 3 -7.96 -33.85 -1.60
C ASN A 3 -6.72 -34.59 -2.11
N LEU A 4 -5.66 -33.84 -2.43
CA LEU A 4 -4.34 -34.39 -2.75
C LEU A 4 -3.35 -33.94 -1.68
N LYS A 5 -2.50 -34.84 -1.20
CA LYS A 5 -1.49 -34.51 -0.19
C LYS A 5 -0.21 -33.99 -0.84
N ILE A 6 0.42 -33.02 -0.19
CA ILE A 6 1.73 -32.51 -0.57
C ILE A 6 2.65 -32.48 0.65
N SER A 7 3.83 -33.08 0.50
CA SER A 7 4.84 -33.08 1.54
C SER A 7 5.73 -31.85 1.47
N LYS A 8 6.40 -31.54 2.59
CA LYS A 8 7.30 -30.40 2.67
C LYS A 8 8.38 -30.48 1.58
N ASN A 9 8.58 -29.36 0.88
CA ASN A 9 9.53 -29.19 -0.25
C ASN A 9 9.14 -29.90 -1.56
N GLN A 10 7.94 -30.47 -1.65
CA GLN A 10 7.38 -30.88 -2.93
C GLN A 10 6.77 -29.69 -3.67
N PHE A 11 6.72 -29.81 -4.99
CA PHE A 11 6.01 -28.95 -5.92
C PHE A 11 4.80 -29.69 -6.49
N LEU A 12 3.91 -28.95 -7.16
CA LEU A 12 2.70 -29.52 -7.75
C LEU A 12 3.02 -30.64 -8.76
N GLY A 13 4.12 -30.52 -9.50
CA GLY A 13 4.58 -31.54 -10.44
C GLY A 13 5.05 -32.85 -9.81
N ASP A 14 5.28 -32.89 -8.50
CA ASP A 14 5.63 -34.12 -7.77
C ASP A 14 4.39 -34.95 -7.40
N ILE A 15 3.21 -34.33 -7.40
CA ILE A 15 1.95 -34.95 -6.96
C ILE A 15 0.92 -35.12 -8.08
N ILE A 16 1.02 -34.32 -9.15
CA ILE A 16 0.24 -34.48 -10.38
C ILE A 16 1.13 -34.33 -11.61
N PRO A 17 0.94 -35.15 -12.66
CA PRO A 17 1.81 -35.12 -13.85
C PRO A 17 1.60 -33.86 -14.71
N GLU A 18 0.37 -33.36 -14.78
CA GLU A 18 -0.04 -32.14 -15.45
C GLU A 18 -1.34 -31.62 -14.83
N ILE A 19 -1.73 -30.39 -15.15
CA ILE A 19 -2.97 -29.81 -14.61
C ILE A 19 -4.18 -30.48 -15.28
N PRO A 20 -5.08 -31.13 -14.53
CA PRO A 20 -6.27 -31.77 -15.10
C PRO A 20 -7.27 -30.72 -15.63
N SER A 21 -7.86 -30.99 -16.79
CA SER A 21 -8.95 -30.17 -17.38
C SER A 21 -10.23 -30.21 -16.57
N ASN A 22 -11.02 -29.15 -16.71
CA ASN A 22 -12.27 -28.91 -16.00
C ASN A 22 -12.07 -29.06 -14.48
N THR A 23 -11.05 -28.38 -13.95
CA THR A 23 -10.83 -28.36 -12.50
C THR A 23 -10.66 -26.96 -11.95
N ILE A 24 -11.13 -26.77 -10.72
CA ILE A 24 -10.78 -25.65 -9.86
C ILE A 24 -9.81 -26.19 -8.81
N ILE A 25 -8.55 -25.76 -8.90
CA ILE A 25 -7.48 -26.23 -8.02
C ILE A 25 -7.20 -25.17 -6.95
N TYR A 26 -7.49 -25.54 -5.71
CA TYR A 26 -7.13 -24.80 -4.51
C TYR A 26 -5.71 -25.23 -4.12
N LYS A 27 -4.70 -24.45 -4.53
CA LYS A 27 -3.29 -24.75 -4.21
C LYS A 27 -3.03 -24.72 -2.70
N ASN A 28 -3.75 -23.86 -1.96
CA ASN A 28 -3.58 -23.55 -0.54
C ASN A 28 -2.16 -23.13 -0.10
N LEU A 29 -1.20 -23.16 -1.01
CA LEU A 29 0.20 -22.89 -0.78
C LEU A 29 0.70 -22.00 -1.91
N THR A 30 1.44 -20.98 -1.55
CA THR A 30 2.12 -20.12 -2.51
C THR A 30 3.39 -20.80 -3.00
N GLY A 31 3.77 -20.53 -4.26
CA GLY A 31 5.07 -20.95 -4.79
C GLY A 31 5.26 -22.44 -5.08
N ILE A 32 4.21 -23.26 -5.08
CA ILE A 32 4.29 -24.69 -5.43
C ILE A 32 4.34 -24.98 -6.94
N GLY A 33 4.51 -23.96 -7.78
CA GLY A 33 4.97 -24.13 -9.17
C GLY A 33 3.92 -24.47 -10.23
N ALA A 34 2.65 -24.06 -10.07
CA ALA A 34 1.59 -24.33 -11.06
C ALA A 34 1.92 -23.88 -12.50
N THR A 35 2.30 -22.61 -12.70
CA THR A 35 2.73 -22.10 -14.01
C THR A 35 3.87 -22.94 -14.60
N THR A 36 4.83 -23.34 -13.75
CA THR A 36 6.01 -24.10 -14.19
C THR A 36 5.66 -25.54 -14.55
N LEU A 37 4.68 -26.15 -13.87
CA LEU A 37 4.13 -27.45 -14.24
C LEU A 37 3.54 -27.39 -15.66
N GLU A 38 2.66 -26.43 -15.93
CA GLU A 38 2.00 -26.31 -17.23
C GLU A 38 2.97 -25.96 -18.36
N LEU A 39 3.98 -25.11 -18.10
CA LEU A 39 5.02 -24.80 -19.08
C LEU A 39 5.86 -26.02 -19.49
N LYS A 40 5.95 -27.04 -18.63
CA LYS A 40 6.65 -28.32 -18.91
C LYS A 40 5.74 -29.40 -19.47
N ALA A 41 4.41 -29.24 -19.40
CA ALA A 41 3.46 -30.23 -19.90
C ALA A 41 3.59 -30.44 -21.41
N LYS A 42 3.39 -31.68 -21.87
CA LYS A 42 3.53 -32.08 -23.27
C LYS A 42 2.24 -31.83 -24.08
N ARG A 43 1.78 -30.58 -24.07
CA ARG A 43 0.59 -30.09 -24.80
C ARG A 43 0.71 -28.60 -25.10
N HIS A 44 -0.10 -28.08 -26.02
CA HIS A 44 -0.22 -26.64 -26.24
C HIS A 44 -0.95 -25.98 -25.08
N SER A 45 -0.47 -24.83 -24.61
CA SER A 45 -1.05 -24.18 -23.42
C SER A 45 -1.13 -22.67 -23.57
N ILE A 46 -2.23 -22.09 -23.10
CA ILE A 46 -2.40 -20.66 -22.84
C ILE A 46 -2.54 -20.50 -21.33
N ILE A 47 -1.61 -19.77 -20.72
CA ILE A 47 -1.63 -19.44 -19.31
C ILE A 47 -2.02 -17.97 -19.19
N ILE A 48 -3.21 -17.71 -18.65
CA ILE A 48 -3.68 -16.37 -18.34
C ILE A 48 -3.10 -16.00 -16.98
N GLU A 49 -2.21 -15.01 -16.98
CA GLU A 49 -1.50 -14.52 -15.79
C GLU A 49 -1.75 -13.01 -15.64
N PRO A 50 -2.41 -12.56 -14.56
CA PRO A 50 -2.76 -11.15 -14.39
C PRO A 50 -1.55 -10.22 -14.25
N ASN A 51 -0.38 -10.72 -13.85
CA ASN A 51 0.79 -9.90 -13.53
C ASN A 51 1.91 -9.97 -14.58
N VAL A 52 2.13 -8.86 -15.30
CA VAL A 52 3.22 -8.73 -16.30
C VAL A 52 4.61 -9.11 -15.76
N PRO A 53 5.03 -8.71 -14.54
CA PRO A 53 6.35 -9.10 -14.02
C PRO A 53 6.52 -10.63 -13.89
N VAL A 54 5.45 -11.36 -13.57
CA VAL A 54 5.46 -12.83 -13.52
C VAL A 54 5.68 -13.39 -14.93
N ILE A 55 4.97 -12.88 -15.93
CA ILE A 55 5.13 -13.27 -17.34
C ILE A 55 6.58 -13.10 -17.79
N ILE A 56 7.17 -11.93 -17.56
CA ILE A 56 8.56 -11.62 -17.94
C ILE A 56 9.53 -12.60 -17.26
N LYS A 57 9.40 -12.80 -15.94
CA LYS A 57 10.26 -13.73 -15.17
C LYS A 57 10.15 -15.16 -15.70
N LYS A 58 8.94 -15.62 -16.05
CA LYS A 58 8.72 -16.97 -16.59
C LYS A 58 9.30 -17.13 -18.00
N CYS A 59 9.15 -16.14 -18.88
CA CYS A 59 9.72 -16.19 -20.24
C CYS A 59 11.25 -16.16 -20.24
N ARG A 60 11.89 -15.47 -19.27
CA ARG A 60 13.35 -15.53 -19.07
C ARG A 60 13.85 -16.93 -18.72
N THR A 61 13.06 -17.72 -17.99
CA THR A 61 13.43 -19.08 -17.56
C THR A 61 12.96 -20.18 -18.52
N HIS A 62 11.90 -19.92 -19.29
CA HIS A 62 11.32 -20.83 -20.28
C HIS A 62 11.36 -20.14 -21.64
N THR A 63 12.53 -20.14 -22.28
CA THR A 63 12.82 -19.35 -23.49
C THR A 63 11.97 -19.74 -24.71
N LYS A 64 11.32 -20.91 -24.71
CA LYS A 64 10.37 -21.35 -25.75
C LYS A 64 8.95 -20.85 -25.52
N ALA A 65 8.66 -20.18 -24.40
CA ALA A 65 7.34 -19.58 -24.14
C ALA A 65 7.28 -18.15 -24.69
N LEU A 66 6.12 -17.75 -25.18
CA LEU A 66 5.85 -16.38 -25.60
C LEU A 66 5.02 -15.66 -24.54
N GLY A 67 5.58 -14.59 -23.97
CA GLY A 67 4.85 -13.66 -23.13
C GLY A 67 4.05 -12.67 -23.99
N ILE A 68 2.77 -12.49 -23.70
CA ILE A 68 1.85 -11.62 -24.44
C ILE A 68 1.23 -10.61 -23.48
N TYR A 69 1.62 -9.36 -23.64
CA TYR A 69 1.10 -8.21 -22.89
C TYR A 69 0.88 -7.04 -23.86
N LYS A 70 0.62 -5.83 -23.34
CA LYS A 70 0.18 -4.66 -24.10
C LYS A 70 0.98 -4.41 -25.39
N ASP A 71 2.31 -4.51 -25.35
CA ASP A 71 3.18 -4.12 -26.47
C ASP A 71 3.49 -5.25 -27.45
N VAL A 72 2.98 -6.47 -27.21
CA VAL A 72 3.14 -7.60 -28.12
C VAL A 72 2.11 -7.53 -29.24
N SER A 73 2.56 -7.61 -30.50
CA SER A 73 1.69 -7.51 -31.68
C SER A 73 1.09 -8.87 -32.07
N VAL A 74 -0.07 -8.84 -32.75
CA VAL A 74 -0.74 -10.05 -33.29
C VAL A 74 0.20 -10.81 -34.22
N LYS A 75 0.95 -10.11 -35.08
CA LYS A 75 1.94 -10.70 -36.00
C LYS A 75 3.04 -11.50 -35.30
N MET A 76 3.49 -11.07 -34.12
CA MET A 76 4.47 -11.84 -33.34
C MET A 76 3.88 -13.16 -32.83
N ILE A 77 2.60 -13.16 -32.47
CA ILE A 77 1.87 -14.36 -32.04
C ILE A 77 1.71 -15.31 -33.23
N GLU A 78 1.29 -14.82 -34.39
CA GLU A 78 1.21 -15.60 -35.64
C GLU A 78 2.54 -16.28 -35.98
N GLN A 79 3.65 -15.52 -35.94
CA GLN A 79 5.00 -16.05 -36.20
C GLN A 79 5.37 -17.14 -35.21
N TYR A 80 5.10 -16.92 -33.92
CA TYR A 80 5.37 -17.91 -32.87
C TYR A 80 4.55 -19.20 -33.07
N LEU A 81 3.26 -19.07 -33.42
CA LEU A 81 2.40 -20.22 -33.68
C LEU A 81 2.89 -21.00 -34.91
N ASN A 82 3.36 -20.33 -35.96
CA ASN A 82 3.88 -21.00 -37.16
C ASN A 82 5.31 -21.55 -37.03
N ASP A 83 6.03 -21.29 -35.94
CA ASP A 83 7.41 -21.78 -35.73
C ASP A 83 7.46 -23.30 -35.48
N THR A 84 7.75 -24.09 -36.51
CA THR A 84 7.80 -25.55 -36.44
C THR A 84 8.93 -26.11 -35.55
N SER A 85 9.89 -25.29 -35.10
CA SER A 85 10.93 -25.71 -34.15
C SER A 85 10.41 -25.86 -32.71
N ILE A 86 9.21 -25.32 -32.43
CA ILE A 86 8.56 -25.38 -31.12
C ILE A 86 7.43 -26.41 -31.17
N GLU A 87 7.73 -27.61 -30.67
CA GLU A 87 6.78 -28.73 -30.60
C GLU A 87 5.52 -28.39 -29.79
N TYR A 88 5.69 -27.85 -28.57
CA TYR A 88 4.57 -27.45 -27.71
C TYR A 88 4.56 -25.94 -27.51
N LYS A 89 3.63 -25.27 -28.18
CA LYS A 89 3.34 -23.83 -28.02
C LYS A 89 2.90 -23.50 -26.60
N LYS A 90 3.58 -22.54 -25.98
CA LYS A 90 3.32 -22.03 -24.62
C LYS A 90 3.13 -20.52 -24.68
N LEU A 91 1.89 -20.08 -24.54
CA LEU A 91 1.52 -18.67 -24.49
C LEU A 91 1.27 -18.30 -23.03
N ILE A 92 1.90 -17.22 -22.54
CA ILE A 92 1.60 -16.66 -21.23
C ILE A 92 1.08 -15.25 -21.46
N VAL A 93 -0.17 -14.97 -21.11
CA VAL A 93 -0.89 -13.79 -21.59
C VAL A 93 -1.57 -13.04 -20.45
N THR A 94 -1.57 -11.70 -20.50
CA THR A 94 -2.44 -10.93 -19.61
C THR A 94 -3.89 -11.04 -20.06
N PRO A 95 -4.88 -10.99 -19.15
CA PRO A 95 -6.29 -11.03 -19.51
C PRO A 95 -6.70 -10.09 -20.66
N GLU A 96 -6.24 -8.83 -20.63
CA GLU A 96 -6.56 -7.82 -21.66
C GLU A 96 -5.95 -8.14 -23.03
N SER A 97 -4.82 -8.84 -23.04
CA SER A 97 -4.12 -9.17 -24.29
C SER A 97 -4.58 -10.50 -24.87
N TYR A 98 -5.46 -11.25 -24.19
CA TYR A 98 -5.94 -12.56 -24.63
C TYR A 98 -6.57 -12.51 -26.02
N ILE A 99 -7.34 -11.47 -26.33
CA ILE A 99 -8.01 -11.31 -27.62
C ILE A 99 -7.03 -11.32 -28.81
N LYS A 100 -5.77 -10.91 -28.58
CA LYS A 100 -4.73 -10.94 -29.61
C LYS A 100 -4.38 -12.36 -30.07
N ILE A 101 -4.53 -13.36 -29.19
CA ILE A 101 -4.34 -14.77 -29.54
C ILE A 101 -5.45 -15.22 -30.50
N MET A 102 -6.70 -14.86 -30.19
CA MET A 102 -7.83 -15.16 -31.08
C MET A 102 -7.63 -14.49 -32.43
N GLN A 103 -7.26 -13.20 -32.44
CA GLN A 103 -6.95 -12.43 -33.64
C GLN A 103 -5.87 -13.08 -34.52
N ALA A 104 -4.79 -13.59 -33.90
CA ALA A 104 -3.68 -14.24 -34.59
C ALA A 104 -4.07 -15.54 -35.30
N THR A 105 -5.24 -16.09 -35.00
CA THR A 105 -5.73 -17.34 -35.61
C THR A 105 -6.91 -17.15 -36.55
N TRP A 106 -7.42 -15.92 -36.64
CA TRP A 106 -8.45 -15.58 -37.63
C TRP A 106 -7.95 -15.82 -39.05
N PHE A 107 -8.89 -16.14 -39.95
CA PHE A 107 -8.61 -16.42 -41.36
C PHE A 107 -7.65 -17.60 -41.62
N ASN A 108 -7.53 -18.54 -40.67
CA ASN A 108 -6.70 -19.76 -40.79
C ASN A 108 -5.22 -19.46 -41.09
N GLN A 109 -4.69 -18.38 -40.53
CA GLN A 109 -3.27 -17.99 -40.68
C GLN A 109 -2.30 -18.90 -39.90
N THR A 110 -2.83 -19.78 -39.05
CA THR A 110 -2.07 -20.76 -38.26
C THR A 110 -2.73 -22.12 -38.38
N PRO A 111 -1.98 -23.23 -38.21
CA PRO A 111 -2.53 -24.58 -38.32
C PRO A 111 -3.37 -25.02 -37.12
N TYR A 112 -3.52 -24.16 -36.10
CA TYR A 112 -4.16 -24.51 -34.83
C TYR A 112 -5.58 -23.97 -34.71
N ASN A 113 -6.48 -24.80 -34.18
CA ASN A 113 -7.72 -24.35 -33.59
C ASN A 113 -7.48 -24.07 -32.10
N ILE A 114 -7.38 -22.79 -31.72
CA ILE A 114 -7.08 -22.38 -30.36
C ILE A 114 -8.03 -22.99 -29.31
N LEU A 115 -9.32 -23.12 -29.61
CA LEU A 115 -10.32 -23.63 -28.65
C LEU A 115 -10.22 -25.15 -28.43
N GLU A 116 -9.72 -25.89 -29.43
CA GLU A 116 -9.65 -27.36 -29.39
C GLU A 116 -8.26 -27.87 -29.02
N ASP A 117 -7.20 -27.22 -29.55
CA ASP A 117 -5.83 -27.71 -29.50
C ASP A 117 -5.07 -27.23 -28.24
N PHE A 118 -5.50 -26.13 -27.62
CA PHE A 118 -4.82 -25.53 -26.47
C PHE A 118 -5.54 -25.80 -25.16
N PHE A 119 -4.76 -26.14 -24.14
CA PHE A 119 -5.20 -26.11 -22.76
C PHE A 119 -5.12 -24.68 -22.20
N VAL A 120 -6.18 -24.18 -21.57
CA VAL A 120 -6.22 -22.84 -20.96
C VAL A 120 -6.18 -22.92 -19.44
N LEU A 121 -5.24 -22.21 -18.84
CA LEU A 121 -5.12 -22.08 -17.40
C LEU A 121 -5.35 -20.63 -16.98
N PHE A 122 -6.33 -20.38 -16.12
CA PHE A 122 -6.33 -19.15 -15.32
C PHE A 122 -5.47 -19.38 -14.06
N ASP A 123 -4.26 -18.82 -14.04
CA ASP A 123 -3.41 -18.79 -12.84
C ASP A 123 -3.78 -17.57 -11.98
N GLU A 124 -3.60 -17.70 -10.66
CA GLU A 124 -4.08 -16.74 -9.65
C GLU A 124 -5.54 -16.31 -9.92
N CYS A 125 -6.40 -17.29 -10.19
CA CYS A 125 -7.77 -17.08 -10.68
C CYS A 125 -8.67 -16.25 -9.74
N ASP A 126 -8.34 -16.16 -8.46
CA ASP A 126 -9.06 -15.30 -7.51
C ASP A 126 -8.95 -13.80 -7.86
N LYS A 127 -7.90 -13.41 -8.60
CA LYS A 127 -7.75 -12.04 -9.09
C LYS A 127 -8.85 -11.63 -10.06
N VAL A 128 -9.37 -12.58 -10.85
CA VAL A 128 -10.48 -12.32 -11.78
C VAL A 128 -11.70 -11.76 -11.04
N THR A 129 -11.97 -12.27 -9.84
CA THR A 129 -13.03 -11.76 -8.97
C THR A 129 -12.61 -10.50 -8.23
N LYS A 130 -11.41 -10.45 -7.65
CA LYS A 130 -11.01 -9.38 -6.74
C LYS A 130 -10.70 -8.05 -7.41
N ASP A 131 -10.26 -8.10 -8.66
CA ASP A 131 -9.71 -6.92 -9.35
C ASP A 131 -10.70 -6.33 -10.38
N ILE A 132 -11.86 -6.96 -10.60
CA ILE A 132 -12.81 -6.60 -11.67
C ILE A 132 -13.41 -5.19 -11.53
N ASP A 133 -13.48 -4.66 -10.31
CA ASP A 133 -14.02 -3.33 -9.99
C ASP A 133 -13.11 -2.19 -10.49
N TYR A 134 -11.80 -2.40 -10.56
CA TYR A 134 -10.83 -1.43 -11.10
C TYR A 134 -10.14 -1.88 -12.39
N ARG A 135 -10.34 -3.14 -12.80
CA ARG A 135 -9.76 -3.77 -13.99
C ARG A 135 -10.84 -4.58 -14.69
N GLU A 136 -11.86 -3.90 -15.21
CA GLU A 136 -13.04 -4.53 -15.84
C GLU A 136 -12.66 -5.56 -16.91
N ASP A 137 -11.63 -5.27 -17.72
CA ASP A 137 -11.15 -6.16 -18.79
C ASP A 137 -10.53 -7.48 -18.29
N ILE A 138 -10.36 -7.68 -16.98
CA ILE A 138 -9.77 -8.91 -16.41
C ILE A 138 -10.62 -10.15 -16.71
N VAL A 139 -11.93 -9.97 -16.94
CA VAL A 139 -12.85 -11.06 -17.29
C VAL A 139 -12.93 -11.35 -18.79
N ASN A 140 -12.34 -10.54 -19.66
CA ASN A 140 -12.48 -10.69 -21.12
C ASN A 140 -12.17 -12.11 -21.64
N PRO A 141 -11.16 -12.85 -21.13
CA PRO A 141 -10.92 -14.22 -21.59
C PRO A 141 -12.05 -15.21 -21.26
N LEU A 142 -12.92 -14.92 -20.28
CA LEU A 142 -14.03 -15.80 -19.88
C LEU A 142 -15.07 -15.98 -20.97
N GLY A 143 -15.16 -15.06 -21.93
CA GLY A 143 -16.03 -15.19 -23.10
C GLY A 143 -15.67 -16.42 -23.93
N TYR A 144 -14.38 -16.75 -24.04
CA TYR A 144 -13.88 -17.91 -24.79
C TYR A 144 -13.55 -19.09 -23.88
N PHE A 145 -13.21 -18.82 -22.61
CA PHE A 145 -12.72 -19.82 -21.67
C PHE A 145 -13.57 -21.08 -21.63
N PHE A 146 -14.89 -20.95 -21.56
CA PHE A 146 -15.80 -22.10 -21.47
C PHE A 146 -15.91 -22.88 -22.77
N ASP A 147 -15.55 -22.28 -23.92
CA ASP A 147 -15.53 -22.95 -25.22
C ASP A 147 -14.25 -23.78 -25.43
N HIS A 148 -13.22 -23.58 -24.60
CA HIS A 148 -12.02 -24.41 -24.66
C HIS A 148 -12.29 -25.84 -24.21
N LYS A 149 -11.75 -26.80 -24.97
CA LYS A 149 -11.83 -28.22 -24.63
C LYS A 149 -11.05 -28.56 -23.35
N GLY A 150 -9.85 -28.00 -23.20
CA GLY A 150 -9.01 -28.15 -22.01
C GLY A 150 -8.93 -26.83 -21.26
N LYS A 151 -9.45 -26.77 -20.03
CA LYS A 151 -9.54 -25.51 -19.29
C LYS A 151 -9.55 -25.73 -17.78
N SER A 152 -8.82 -24.91 -17.01
CA SER A 152 -8.81 -25.00 -15.54
C SER A 152 -8.56 -23.67 -14.84
N PHE A 153 -9.00 -23.59 -13.58
CA PHE A 153 -8.75 -22.49 -12.66
C PHE A 153 -7.77 -22.95 -11.58
N ILE A 154 -6.82 -22.11 -11.20
CA ILE A 154 -5.90 -22.41 -10.10
C ILE A 154 -5.50 -21.15 -9.33
N SER A 155 -5.52 -21.21 -8.01
CA SER A 155 -4.95 -20.17 -7.13
C SER A 155 -4.59 -20.73 -5.75
N ALA A 156 -3.64 -20.08 -5.05
CA ALA A 156 -3.38 -20.36 -3.64
C ALA A 156 -4.55 -19.95 -2.75
N THR A 157 -5.32 -18.96 -3.19
CA THR A 157 -6.43 -18.34 -2.47
C THR A 157 -7.70 -18.38 -3.31
N ALA A 158 -7.87 -19.47 -4.07
CA ALA A 158 -9.04 -19.70 -4.91
C ALA A 158 -10.31 -19.69 -4.07
N VAL A 159 -11.37 -19.10 -4.64
CA VAL A 159 -12.74 -19.15 -4.11
C VAL A 159 -13.60 -19.77 -5.20
N ARG A 160 -14.61 -20.55 -4.81
CA ARG A 160 -15.57 -21.11 -5.75
C ARG A 160 -16.32 -19.97 -6.46
N PRO A 161 -16.23 -19.85 -7.79
CA PRO A 161 -17.02 -18.86 -8.53
C PRO A 161 -18.50 -19.21 -8.53
N SER A 162 -19.38 -18.21 -8.54
CA SER A 162 -20.84 -18.42 -8.63
C SER A 162 -21.35 -18.67 -10.05
N ASP A 163 -20.49 -18.49 -11.06
CA ASP A 163 -20.86 -18.69 -12.47
C ASP A 163 -21.30 -20.15 -12.74
N PRO A 164 -22.56 -20.38 -13.15
CA PRO A 164 -23.10 -21.72 -13.31
C PRO A 164 -22.38 -22.52 -14.40
N ARG A 165 -21.69 -21.85 -15.33
CA ARG A 165 -20.95 -22.52 -16.41
C ARG A 165 -19.86 -23.44 -15.89
N PHE A 166 -19.33 -23.22 -14.69
CA PHE A 166 -18.41 -24.18 -14.05
C PHE A 166 -19.11 -25.53 -13.78
N ILE A 167 -20.34 -25.51 -13.28
CA ILE A 167 -21.12 -26.73 -13.04
C ILE A 167 -21.56 -27.35 -14.36
N GLU A 168 -22.05 -26.54 -15.30
CA GLU A 168 -22.51 -26.99 -16.62
C GLU A 168 -21.39 -27.67 -17.43
N ASN A 169 -20.14 -27.21 -17.25
CA ASN A 169 -18.94 -27.82 -17.87
C ASN A 169 -18.32 -28.95 -17.02
N GLY A 170 -18.97 -29.37 -15.93
CA GLY A 170 -18.53 -30.49 -15.11
C GLY A 170 -17.23 -30.24 -14.36
N PHE A 171 -16.96 -29.01 -13.90
CA PHE A 171 -15.73 -28.73 -13.16
C PHE A 171 -15.68 -29.50 -11.83
N GLU A 172 -14.55 -30.15 -11.58
CA GLU A 172 -14.24 -30.76 -10.29
C GLU A 172 -13.39 -29.83 -9.41
N GLU A 173 -13.60 -29.89 -8.10
CA GLU A 173 -12.79 -29.15 -7.14
C GLU A 173 -11.69 -30.04 -6.56
N ILE A 174 -10.42 -29.62 -6.70
CA ILE A 174 -9.25 -30.30 -6.13
C ILE A 174 -8.57 -29.39 -5.11
N SER A 175 -8.36 -29.88 -3.90
CA SER A 175 -7.65 -29.16 -2.83
C SER A 175 -6.31 -29.81 -2.54
N ILE A 176 -5.24 -29.02 -2.61
CA ILE A 176 -3.88 -29.47 -2.28
C ILE A 176 -3.66 -29.24 -0.78
N ILE A 177 -3.54 -30.32 -0.02
CA ILE A 177 -3.50 -30.29 1.44
C ILE A 177 -2.07 -30.64 1.90
N PRO A 178 -1.35 -29.74 2.60
CA PRO A 178 -0.06 -30.07 3.18
C PRO A 178 -0.22 -31.17 4.24
N ASP A 179 0.77 -32.05 4.35
CA ASP A 179 0.89 -33.02 5.44
C ASP A 179 1.76 -32.54 6.61
N TYR A 180 2.12 -31.25 6.59
CA TYR A 180 2.99 -30.59 7.56
C TYR A 180 2.37 -29.27 8.02
N ASP A 181 2.83 -28.77 9.17
CA ASP A 181 2.36 -27.47 9.69
C ASP A 181 2.86 -26.33 8.81
N ILE A 182 1.90 -25.52 8.35
CA ILE A 182 2.13 -24.34 7.52
C ILE A 182 1.90 -23.04 8.29
N ALA A 183 1.37 -23.11 9.51
CA ALA A 183 0.93 -21.95 10.24
C ALA A 183 2.11 -21.02 10.52
N LYS A 184 1.95 -19.75 10.18
CA LYS A 184 2.97 -18.71 10.38
C LYS A 184 2.66 -17.90 11.63
N PRO A 185 3.63 -17.71 12.55
CA PRO A 185 3.44 -16.80 13.66
C PRO A 185 3.29 -15.38 13.14
N ILE A 186 2.23 -14.70 13.56
CA ILE A 186 1.95 -13.30 13.24
C ILE A 186 1.64 -12.54 14.53
N ASN A 187 2.08 -11.28 14.61
CA ASN A 187 1.64 -10.35 15.64
C ASN A 187 0.57 -9.45 15.04
N LEU A 188 -0.69 -9.63 15.45
CA LEU A 188 -1.80 -8.80 15.03
C LEU A 188 -2.02 -7.69 16.04
N TYR A 189 -1.90 -6.44 15.59
CA TYR A 189 -2.11 -5.27 16.40
C TYR A 189 -3.35 -4.51 15.94
N THR A 190 -4.25 -4.27 16.88
CA THR A 190 -5.39 -3.38 16.70
C THR A 190 -5.09 -2.06 17.41
N THR A 191 -5.35 -0.95 16.75
CA THR A 191 -5.00 0.38 17.27
C THR A 191 -5.92 1.44 16.70
N ASN A 192 -6.08 2.55 17.42
CA ASN A 192 -6.68 3.76 16.85
C ASN A 192 -5.65 4.62 16.10
N ASN A 193 -4.34 4.32 16.16
CA ASN A 193 -3.28 5.06 15.48
C ASN A 193 -2.16 4.16 14.93
N VAL A 194 -2.31 3.77 13.66
CA VAL A 194 -1.36 2.91 12.96
C VAL A 194 0.01 3.56 12.73
N TYR A 195 0.11 4.89 12.63
CA TYR A 195 1.38 5.57 12.37
C TYR A 195 2.30 5.57 13.59
N GLU A 196 1.73 5.86 14.76
CA GLU A 196 2.48 5.85 16.01
C GLU A 196 2.87 4.43 16.41
N LEU A 197 1.96 3.46 16.23
CA LEU A 197 2.28 2.05 16.41
C LEU A 197 3.42 1.60 15.51
N PHE A 198 3.32 1.86 14.21
CA PHE A 198 4.37 1.52 13.25
C PHE A 198 5.70 2.15 13.63
N ASN A 199 5.70 3.43 14.03
CA ASN A 199 6.91 4.11 14.50
C ASN A 199 7.58 3.38 15.66
N ASN A 200 6.81 2.94 16.65
CA ASN A 200 7.34 2.28 17.84
C ASN A 200 7.94 0.92 17.45
N LEU A 201 7.18 0.08 16.73
CA LEU A 201 7.65 -1.22 16.28
C LEU A 201 8.86 -1.14 15.33
N ALA A 202 8.90 -0.15 14.44
CA ALA A 202 9.97 -0.01 13.47
C ALA A 202 11.30 0.46 14.07
N LYS A 203 11.27 1.14 15.23
CA LYS A 203 12.46 1.60 15.96
C LYS A 203 13.16 0.48 16.73
N ASP A 204 12.38 -0.48 17.21
CA ASP A 204 12.88 -1.56 18.07
C ASP A 204 13.71 -2.61 17.30
N SER A 205 13.69 -2.56 15.97
CA SER A 205 14.43 -3.50 15.11
C SER A 205 15.35 -2.79 14.11
N GLN A 206 16.55 -3.33 13.92
CA GLN A 206 17.50 -2.85 12.89
C GLN A 206 17.33 -3.54 11.53
N ASN A 207 16.49 -4.57 11.42
CA ASN A 207 16.27 -5.30 10.16
C ASN A 207 15.72 -4.38 9.07
N LYS A 208 15.83 -4.76 7.80
CA LYS A 208 15.09 -4.06 6.74
C LYS A 208 13.59 -4.31 6.90
N LYS A 209 12.79 -3.28 6.66
CA LYS A 209 11.33 -3.31 6.78
C LYS A 209 10.69 -3.43 5.41
N PHE A 210 9.78 -4.39 5.25
CA PHE A 210 8.93 -4.59 4.08
C PHE A 210 7.50 -4.29 4.46
N ILE A 211 6.95 -3.21 3.94
CA ILE A 211 5.73 -2.57 4.44
C ILE A 211 4.68 -2.60 3.35
N PHE A 212 3.71 -3.47 3.49
CA PHE A 212 2.58 -3.63 2.59
C PHE A 212 1.46 -2.70 3.07
N PHE A 213 1.29 -1.58 2.38
CA PHE A 213 0.28 -0.59 2.70
C PHE A 213 -0.35 -0.08 1.41
N ASN A 214 -1.60 -0.48 1.14
CA ASN A 214 -2.29 -0.18 -0.10
C ASN A 214 -2.86 1.25 -0.15
N SER A 215 -2.03 2.24 0.18
CA SER A 215 -2.35 3.66 0.13
C SER A 215 -1.08 4.48 -0.06
N THR A 216 -0.89 5.06 -1.25
CA THR A 216 0.24 5.97 -1.53
C THR A 216 0.24 7.17 -0.58
N ARG A 217 -0.94 7.73 -0.29
CA ARG A 217 -1.12 8.81 0.70
C ARG A 217 -0.68 8.38 2.10
N GLY A 218 -1.03 7.16 2.52
CA GLY A 218 -0.60 6.60 3.81
C GLY A 218 0.90 6.38 3.88
N VAL A 219 1.51 5.84 2.81
CA VAL A 219 2.95 5.66 2.68
C VAL A 219 3.69 7.00 2.79
N GLU A 220 3.28 8.02 2.03
CA GLU A 220 3.89 9.35 2.10
C GLU A 220 3.78 9.96 3.49
N LYS A 221 2.65 9.75 4.17
CA LYS A 221 2.46 10.21 5.54
C LYS A 221 3.45 9.55 6.50
N ILE A 222 3.65 8.23 6.43
CA ILE A 222 4.67 7.53 7.23
C ILE A 222 6.06 8.11 6.94
N ILE A 223 6.44 8.21 5.67
CA ILE A 223 7.77 8.68 5.26
C ILE A 223 8.05 10.10 5.79
N ASN A 224 7.07 10.99 5.68
CA ASN A 224 7.19 12.38 6.13
C ASN A 224 7.22 12.50 7.66
N LEU A 225 6.36 11.77 8.38
CA LEU A 225 6.33 11.77 9.85
C LEU A 225 7.64 11.25 10.44
N LEU A 226 8.16 10.17 9.88
CA LEU A 226 9.41 9.54 10.33
C LEU A 226 10.67 10.21 9.80
N LYS A 227 10.53 11.10 8.80
CA LYS A 227 11.65 11.77 8.11
C LYS A 227 12.65 10.79 7.48
N ILE A 228 12.15 9.69 6.93
CA ILE A 228 12.94 8.56 6.39
C ILE A 228 13.06 8.57 4.85
N LYS A 229 12.90 9.73 4.20
CA LYS A 229 12.86 9.84 2.73
C LYS A 229 14.05 9.19 2.03
N SER A 230 15.27 9.50 2.47
CA SER A 230 16.51 8.96 1.88
C SER A 230 16.66 7.45 2.06
N GLU A 231 16.08 6.91 3.14
CA GLU A 231 16.13 5.48 3.52
C GLU A 231 14.96 4.66 2.98
N SER A 232 14.05 5.29 2.22
CA SER A 232 12.82 4.68 1.72
C SER A 232 12.86 4.38 0.23
N ALA A 233 12.26 3.25 -0.14
CA ALA A 233 11.91 2.86 -1.51
C ALA A 233 10.40 2.56 -1.57
N ILE A 234 9.73 3.01 -2.62
CA ILE A 234 8.30 2.76 -2.87
C ILE A 234 8.17 1.91 -4.14
N TYR A 235 7.41 0.82 -4.05
CA TYR A 235 7.06 -0.06 -5.16
C TYR A 235 5.56 0.07 -5.43
N CYS A 236 5.21 0.73 -6.54
CA CYS A 236 3.82 0.99 -6.93
C CYS A 236 3.60 0.82 -8.45
N SER A 237 2.37 0.96 -8.92
CA SER A 237 2.09 0.95 -10.37
C SER A 237 2.70 2.16 -11.07
N GLU A 238 2.95 2.06 -12.37
CA GLU A 238 3.47 3.17 -13.18
C GLU A 238 2.62 4.45 -13.03
N LYS A 239 1.29 4.30 -13.10
CA LYS A 239 0.35 5.42 -12.91
C LYS A 239 0.49 6.10 -11.54
N ALA A 240 0.89 5.36 -10.51
CA ALA A 240 1.06 5.90 -9.17
C ALA A 240 2.41 6.61 -8.99
N LEU A 241 3.40 6.40 -9.88
CA LEU A 241 4.71 7.06 -9.82
C LEU A 241 4.58 8.57 -10.01
N ASP A 242 3.70 9.02 -10.91
CA ASP A 242 3.50 10.44 -11.22
C ASP A 242 3.06 11.29 -10.01
N GLY A 243 2.47 10.64 -9.00
CA GLY A 243 2.00 11.30 -7.78
C GLY A 243 3.01 11.32 -6.63
N ILE A 244 4.17 10.67 -6.76
CA ILE A 244 5.16 10.54 -5.67
C ILE A 244 6.17 11.68 -5.76
N SER A 245 6.54 12.24 -4.61
CA SER A 245 7.62 13.22 -4.52
C SER A 245 8.92 12.70 -5.15
N GLU A 246 9.52 13.47 -6.07
CA GLU A 246 10.81 13.18 -6.73
C GLU A 246 11.97 12.87 -5.75
N SER A 247 11.83 13.25 -4.48
CA SER A 247 12.82 13.01 -3.42
C SER A 247 12.83 11.58 -2.87
N VAL A 248 11.88 10.73 -3.26
CA VAL A 248 11.77 9.33 -2.80
C VAL A 248 12.01 8.39 -3.99
N SER A 249 12.84 7.37 -3.79
CA SER A 249 13.06 6.35 -4.82
C SER A 249 11.78 5.53 -5.02
N ALA A 250 11.23 5.56 -6.23
CA ALA A 250 10.00 4.84 -6.57
C ALA A 250 10.20 3.97 -7.81
N TYR A 251 9.63 2.76 -7.80
CA TYR A 251 9.88 1.73 -8.80
C TYR A 251 8.59 1.03 -9.23
N ALA A 252 8.44 0.77 -10.54
CA ALA A 252 7.35 -0.03 -11.10
C ALA A 252 7.66 -1.55 -11.15
N GLU A 253 8.90 -1.92 -10.83
CA GLU A 253 9.39 -3.30 -10.77
C GLU A 253 10.22 -3.50 -9.50
N ILE A 254 10.31 -4.75 -9.04
CA ILE A 254 11.14 -5.12 -7.89
C ILE A 254 12.47 -5.66 -8.41
N GLU A 255 13.55 -4.97 -8.04
CA GLU A 255 14.92 -5.46 -8.17
C GLU A 255 15.55 -5.53 -6.78
N GLU A 256 16.08 -6.69 -6.38
CA GLU A 256 16.51 -6.93 -4.98
C GLU A 256 17.60 -5.96 -4.49
N ASN A 257 18.44 -5.46 -5.42
CA ASN A 257 19.47 -4.46 -5.15
C ASN A 257 18.90 -3.05 -4.87
N THR A 258 17.64 -2.79 -5.18
CA THR A 258 16.96 -1.51 -4.91
C THR A 258 16.40 -1.42 -3.49
N PHE A 259 16.37 -2.53 -2.74
CA PHE A 259 15.81 -2.55 -1.38
C PHE A 259 16.62 -1.71 -0.39
N LYS A 260 15.95 -0.73 0.23
CA LYS A 260 16.51 0.14 1.28
C LYS A 260 16.11 -0.34 2.69
N LYS A 261 16.28 0.52 3.70
CA LYS A 261 15.89 0.23 5.09
C LYS A 261 14.37 0.11 5.23
N PHE A 262 13.62 0.95 4.51
CA PHE A 262 12.16 0.92 4.47
C PHE A 262 11.69 0.72 3.03
N ASN A 263 10.95 -0.36 2.78
CA ASN A 263 10.46 -0.74 1.45
C ASN A 263 8.94 -0.82 1.48
N PHE A 264 8.26 0.11 0.81
CA PHE A 264 6.80 0.22 0.80
C PHE A 264 6.22 -0.40 -0.46
N PHE A 265 5.18 -1.22 -0.33
CA PHE A 265 4.52 -1.94 -1.41
C PHE A 265 3.03 -1.65 -1.43
N THR A 266 2.48 -1.35 -2.62
CA THR A 266 1.02 -1.23 -2.85
C THR A 266 0.45 -2.49 -3.51
N CYS A 267 -0.88 -2.56 -3.69
CA CYS A 267 -1.62 -3.78 -4.06
C CYS A 267 -1.04 -4.59 -5.23
N ARG A 268 -0.51 -3.94 -6.26
CA ARG A 268 0.11 -4.62 -7.42
C ARG A 268 1.19 -5.63 -7.00
N PHE A 269 1.92 -5.34 -5.92
CA PHE A 269 3.04 -6.18 -5.47
C PHE A 269 2.66 -7.21 -4.42
N PHE A 270 1.39 -7.30 -4.02
CA PHE A 270 0.96 -8.29 -3.03
C PHE A 270 1.00 -9.71 -3.61
N THR A 271 0.85 -9.83 -4.93
CA THR A 271 0.79 -11.12 -5.64
C THR A 271 1.84 -11.28 -6.75
N ALA A 272 2.44 -10.19 -7.25
CA ALA A 272 3.21 -10.21 -8.49
C ALA A 272 4.67 -10.66 -8.38
N VAL A 273 5.32 -10.61 -7.21
CA VAL A 273 6.77 -10.85 -7.13
C VAL A 273 7.17 -11.59 -5.86
N ASP A 274 8.06 -12.58 -6.02
CA ASP A 274 8.70 -13.27 -4.90
C ASP A 274 9.83 -12.41 -4.33
N ILE A 275 9.88 -12.25 -3.01
CA ILE A 275 10.93 -11.50 -2.32
C ILE A 275 11.95 -12.51 -1.79
N ASN A 276 13.04 -12.70 -2.52
CA ASN A 276 14.09 -13.65 -2.17
C ASN A 276 15.28 -12.95 -1.52
N ILE A 277 15.13 -12.65 -0.23
CA ILE A 277 16.19 -12.02 0.57
C ILE A 277 17.05 -13.07 1.28
N ALA A 278 18.33 -12.75 1.50
CA ALA A 278 19.29 -13.59 2.21
C ALA A 278 19.62 -13.04 3.62
N TYR A 279 18.71 -12.27 4.20
CA TYR A 279 18.84 -11.66 5.53
C TYR A 279 17.49 -11.63 6.25
N ASP A 280 17.53 -11.51 7.58
CA ASP A 280 16.32 -11.38 8.40
C ASP A 280 15.61 -10.04 8.15
N ALA A 281 14.28 -10.06 8.16
CA ALA A 281 13.46 -8.91 7.80
C ALA A 281 12.21 -8.79 8.67
N ASP A 282 11.74 -7.56 8.83
CA ASP A 282 10.43 -7.30 9.42
C ASP A 282 9.42 -7.02 8.32
N VAL A 283 8.30 -7.73 8.35
CA VAL A 283 7.20 -7.59 7.41
C VAL A 283 6.04 -6.93 8.12
N TYR A 284 5.62 -5.77 7.64
CA TYR A 284 4.47 -5.03 8.14
C TYR A 284 3.34 -5.07 7.12
N ILE A 285 2.14 -5.44 7.55
CA ILE A 285 0.92 -5.36 6.74
C ILE A 285 0.03 -4.32 7.41
N ILE A 286 -0.25 -3.21 6.73
CA ILE A 286 -0.91 -2.04 7.33
C ILE A 286 -2.24 -1.75 6.64
N THR A 287 -3.29 -1.62 7.44
CA THR A 287 -4.60 -1.10 7.04
C THR A 287 -4.94 0.13 7.88
N ASP A 288 -5.33 1.23 7.21
CA ASP A 288 -5.83 2.44 7.86
C ASP A 288 -7.14 2.89 7.21
N LEU A 289 -8.25 2.55 7.84
CA LEU A 289 -9.60 2.86 7.38
C LEU A 289 -9.84 4.37 7.25
N ASN A 290 -9.18 5.20 8.08
CA ASN A 290 -9.35 6.65 8.02
C ASN A 290 -8.77 7.27 6.74
N ILE A 291 -7.74 6.64 6.14
CA ILE A 291 -7.16 7.12 4.87
C ILE A 291 -7.80 6.44 3.67
N ALA A 292 -8.01 5.13 3.75
CA ALA A 292 -8.42 4.34 2.60
C ALA A 292 -9.24 3.14 3.06
N GLU A 293 -10.55 3.35 3.27
CA GLU A 293 -11.52 2.29 3.56
C GLU A 293 -11.52 1.16 2.50
N HIS A 294 -11.11 1.46 1.26
CA HIS A 294 -11.01 0.49 0.17
C HIS A 294 -9.69 -0.31 0.17
N SER A 295 -8.77 -0.01 1.09
CA SER A 295 -7.43 -0.62 1.17
C SER A 295 -7.31 -1.75 2.21
N VAL A 296 -8.45 -2.27 2.68
CA VAL A 296 -8.52 -3.38 3.65
C VAL A 296 -7.81 -4.63 3.11
N ILE A 297 -7.18 -5.38 4.01
CA ILE A 297 -6.47 -6.62 3.70
C ILE A 297 -7.36 -7.80 4.06
N ASP A 298 -7.60 -8.72 3.14
CA ASP A 298 -8.33 -9.95 3.46
C ASP A 298 -7.41 -10.97 4.17
N PRO A 299 -7.72 -11.39 5.41
CA PRO A 299 -6.98 -12.44 6.11
C PRO A 299 -6.96 -13.76 5.32
N HIS A 300 -8.06 -14.09 4.62
CA HIS A 300 -8.24 -15.34 3.90
C HIS A 300 -7.57 -15.35 2.53
N SER A 301 -6.92 -14.25 2.14
CA SER A 301 -6.21 -14.23 0.87
C SER A 301 -5.02 -13.28 0.77
N ASP A 302 -5.21 -11.97 0.89
CA ASP A 302 -4.14 -10.99 0.70
C ASP A 302 -3.00 -11.22 1.71
N ALA A 303 -3.34 -11.46 2.98
CA ALA A 303 -2.34 -11.75 4.01
C ALA A 303 -1.54 -13.04 3.70
N ILE A 304 -2.22 -14.11 3.27
CA ILE A 304 -1.60 -15.40 2.88
C ILE A 304 -0.65 -15.18 1.70
N GLN A 305 -1.08 -14.42 0.69
CA GLN A 305 -0.30 -14.14 -0.51
C GLN A 305 0.95 -13.32 -0.19
N ILE A 306 0.80 -12.23 0.58
CA ILE A 306 1.89 -11.35 1.01
C ILE A 306 2.94 -12.13 1.79
N ILE A 307 2.54 -12.85 2.85
CA ILE A 307 3.46 -13.61 3.71
C ILE A 307 4.13 -14.73 2.89
N GLY A 308 3.38 -15.36 1.99
CA GLY A 308 3.87 -16.39 1.08
C GLY A 308 4.91 -15.94 0.06
N ARG A 309 5.14 -14.64 -0.14
CA ARG A 309 6.18 -14.14 -1.05
C ARG A 309 7.59 -14.26 -0.50
N PHE A 310 7.75 -14.36 0.83
CA PHE A 310 9.04 -14.54 1.49
C PHE A 310 9.40 -16.02 1.54
N ARG A 311 10.14 -16.49 0.53
CA ARG A 311 10.40 -17.93 0.32
C ARG A 311 11.68 -18.46 0.96
N ASN A 312 12.64 -17.59 1.29
CA ASN A 312 13.90 -18.03 1.87
C ASN A 312 13.70 -18.43 3.34
N ARG A 313 13.69 -19.75 3.59
CA ARG A 313 13.46 -20.32 4.91
C ARG A 313 14.68 -20.25 5.84
N ALA A 314 15.85 -19.87 5.32
CA ALA A 314 17.04 -19.66 6.14
C ALA A 314 17.00 -18.34 6.91
N CYS A 315 16.11 -17.42 6.52
CA CYS A 315 15.96 -16.10 7.13
C CYS A 315 14.68 -16.05 7.96
N GLN A 316 14.74 -15.34 9.08
CA GLN A 316 13.58 -15.06 9.92
C GLN A 316 12.83 -13.84 9.38
N THR A 317 11.52 -14.01 9.21
CA THR A 317 10.61 -12.92 8.85
C THR A 317 9.63 -12.68 9.98
N ASN A 318 9.77 -11.57 10.68
CA ASN A 318 8.85 -11.18 11.74
C ASN A 318 7.64 -10.47 11.12
N VAL A 319 6.46 -11.09 11.19
CA VAL A 319 5.25 -10.53 10.58
C VAL A 319 4.43 -9.78 11.62
N SER A 320 4.20 -8.49 11.38
CA SER A 320 3.34 -7.63 12.18
C SER A 320 2.21 -7.06 11.31
N ILE A 321 0.98 -7.28 11.72
CA ILE A 321 -0.22 -6.75 11.03
C ILE A 321 -0.78 -5.62 11.89
N LEU A 322 -0.95 -4.44 11.32
CA LEU A 322 -1.41 -3.25 12.03
C LEU A 322 -2.70 -2.77 11.39
N THR A 323 -3.76 -2.67 12.19
CA THR A 323 -5.04 -2.16 11.70
C THR A 323 -5.81 -1.36 12.73
N ASN A 324 -6.63 -0.43 12.24
CA ASN A 324 -7.78 0.10 12.98
C ASN A 324 -9.07 -0.62 12.55
N PHE A 325 -10.17 -0.26 13.20
CA PHE A 325 -11.53 -0.73 12.90
C PHE A 325 -12.49 0.46 12.99
N ASP A 326 -13.59 0.39 12.25
CA ASP A 326 -14.63 1.42 12.28
C ASP A 326 -16.03 0.81 12.13
N LYS A 327 -16.84 1.00 13.17
CA LYS A 327 -18.22 0.50 13.23
C LYS A 327 -19.14 1.13 12.18
N ASN A 328 -18.75 2.29 11.64
CA ASN A 328 -19.52 3.03 10.65
C ASN A 328 -19.04 2.79 9.21
N LEU A 329 -18.16 1.80 8.99
CA LEU A 329 -17.74 1.43 7.64
C LEU A 329 -18.95 1.18 6.74
N ASN A 330 -18.95 1.82 5.57
CA ASN A 330 -19.98 1.61 4.56
C ASN A 330 -19.81 0.23 3.91
N CYS A 331 -20.37 -0.78 4.56
CA CYS A 331 -20.41 -2.17 4.13
C CYS A 331 -21.71 -2.84 4.58
N LYS A 332 -22.00 -3.98 3.98
CA LYS A 332 -23.13 -4.84 4.34
C LYS A 332 -22.60 -6.10 5.00
N SER A 333 -23.40 -6.67 5.90
CA SER A 333 -23.23 -8.08 6.27
C SER A 333 -23.36 -8.96 5.01
N ILE A 334 -22.87 -10.20 5.07
CA ILE A 334 -22.97 -11.12 3.93
C ILE A 334 -24.45 -11.33 3.55
N ASP A 335 -25.30 -11.60 4.54
CA ASP A 335 -26.73 -11.83 4.34
C ASP A 335 -27.43 -10.62 3.71
N ASP A 336 -27.10 -9.40 4.17
CA ASP A 336 -27.65 -8.17 3.60
C ASP A 336 -27.13 -7.90 2.18
N ALA A 337 -25.86 -8.22 1.91
CA ALA A 337 -25.27 -8.08 0.58
C ALA A 337 -25.91 -9.04 -0.42
N GLU A 338 -26.11 -10.31 -0.04
CA GLU A 338 -26.81 -11.30 -0.85
C GLU A 338 -28.28 -10.91 -1.06
N THR A 339 -28.96 -10.47 0.01
CA THR A 339 -30.35 -9.99 -0.07
C THR A 339 -30.47 -8.80 -1.01
N PHE A 340 -29.54 -7.84 -0.94
CA PHE A 340 -29.50 -6.70 -1.84
C PHE A 340 -29.36 -7.13 -3.29
N LEU A 341 -28.37 -7.98 -3.61
CA LEU A 341 -28.14 -8.46 -4.98
C LEU A 341 -29.36 -9.20 -5.53
N ASN A 342 -29.92 -10.12 -4.75
CA ASN A 342 -31.09 -10.90 -5.13
C ASN A 342 -32.32 -10.00 -5.37
N CYS A 343 -32.55 -9.01 -4.52
CA CYS A 343 -33.64 -8.05 -4.69
C CYS A 343 -33.42 -7.16 -5.93
N ALA A 344 -32.23 -6.61 -6.11
CA ALA A 344 -31.89 -5.77 -7.26
C ALA A 344 -32.09 -6.53 -8.59
N GLU A 345 -31.62 -7.78 -8.66
CA GLU A 345 -31.80 -8.66 -9.81
C GLU A 345 -33.28 -8.94 -10.10
N ARG A 346 -34.06 -9.29 -9.06
CA ARG A 346 -35.50 -9.58 -9.22
C ARG A 346 -36.28 -8.36 -9.71
N ILE A 347 -36.00 -7.18 -9.18
CA ILE A 347 -36.63 -5.92 -9.62
C ILE A 347 -36.26 -5.63 -11.08
N TYR A 348 -34.98 -5.72 -11.42
CA TYR A 348 -34.51 -5.51 -12.79
C TYR A 348 -35.20 -6.47 -13.77
N ASN A 349 -35.20 -7.76 -13.46
CA ASN A 349 -35.80 -8.78 -14.33
C ASN A 349 -37.31 -8.57 -14.50
N THR A 350 -38.01 -8.14 -13.44
CA THR A 350 -39.45 -7.83 -13.50
C THR A 350 -39.74 -6.68 -14.45
N ILE A 351 -38.99 -5.58 -14.33
CA ILE A 351 -39.12 -4.40 -15.19
C ILE A 351 -38.71 -4.74 -16.63
N PHE A 352 -37.64 -5.52 -16.82
CA PHE A 352 -37.16 -5.96 -18.12
C PHE A 352 -38.18 -6.84 -18.84
N GLN A 353 -38.79 -7.80 -18.14
CA GLN A 353 -39.86 -8.61 -18.69
C GLN A 353 -41.07 -7.76 -19.07
N TYR A 354 -41.44 -6.77 -18.25
CA TYR A 354 -42.55 -5.89 -18.59
C TYR A 354 -42.26 -5.02 -19.82
N GLU A 355 -41.04 -4.50 -19.95
CA GLU A 355 -40.60 -3.73 -21.12
C GLU A 355 -40.73 -4.55 -22.42
N ARG A 356 -40.36 -5.84 -22.36
CA ARG A 356 -40.41 -6.73 -23.53
C ARG A 356 -41.83 -7.15 -23.89
N THR A 357 -42.73 -7.23 -22.92
CA THR A 357 -44.09 -7.75 -23.12
C THR A 357 -45.14 -6.67 -23.40
N THR A 358 -44.91 -5.42 -22.95
CA THR A 358 -45.87 -4.33 -23.18
C THR A 358 -45.93 -3.91 -24.65
N THR A 359 -47.15 -3.70 -25.15
CA THR A 359 -47.42 -3.19 -26.51
C THR A 359 -47.55 -1.66 -26.55
N ASN A 360 -47.67 -1.01 -25.39
CA ASN A 360 -47.80 0.45 -25.29
C ASN A 360 -46.43 1.11 -25.42
N LYS A 361 -46.25 1.91 -26.49
CA LYS A 361 -44.97 2.58 -26.81
C LYS A 361 -44.51 3.55 -25.71
N ALA A 362 -45.42 4.35 -25.14
CA ALA A 362 -45.08 5.31 -24.10
C ALA A 362 -44.62 4.60 -22.82
N VAL A 363 -45.33 3.54 -22.42
CA VAL A 363 -44.92 2.71 -21.26
C VAL A 363 -43.56 2.06 -21.53
N LYS A 364 -43.34 1.53 -22.74
CA LYS A 364 -42.07 0.93 -23.14
C LYS A 364 -40.89 1.91 -23.04
N GLU A 365 -41.08 3.15 -23.49
CA GLU A 365 -40.05 4.19 -23.37
C GLU A 365 -39.72 4.53 -21.91
N VAL A 366 -40.74 4.66 -21.05
CA VAL A 366 -40.54 4.87 -19.61
C VAL A 366 -39.76 3.70 -18.99
N LEU A 367 -40.15 2.46 -19.26
CA LEU A 367 -39.47 1.28 -18.71
C LEU A 367 -38.01 1.19 -19.17
N LYS A 368 -37.71 1.53 -20.43
CA LYS A 368 -36.31 1.60 -20.91
C LYS A 368 -35.49 2.64 -20.16
N LEU A 369 -36.07 3.81 -19.85
CA LEU A 369 -35.39 4.83 -19.05
C LEU A 369 -35.20 4.35 -17.61
N THR A 370 -36.21 3.72 -17.01
CA THR A 370 -36.12 3.14 -15.66
C THR A 370 -35.04 2.06 -15.58
N LEU A 371 -34.97 1.14 -16.54
CA LEU A 371 -33.95 0.08 -16.56
C LEU A 371 -32.54 0.66 -16.48
N LYS A 372 -32.26 1.77 -17.18
CA LYS A 372 -30.95 2.44 -17.17
C LYS A 372 -30.55 3.06 -15.82
N THR A 373 -31.50 3.27 -14.91
CA THR A 373 -31.24 3.87 -13.58
C THR A 373 -31.18 2.84 -12.45
N LEU A 374 -31.48 1.57 -12.72
CA LEU A 374 -31.52 0.56 -11.66
C LEU A 374 -30.10 0.22 -11.18
N PRO A 375 -29.89 0.01 -9.87
CA PRO A 375 -28.60 -0.39 -9.31
C PRO A 375 -28.04 -1.67 -9.94
N PHE A 376 -28.93 -2.54 -10.44
CA PHE A 376 -28.53 -3.81 -11.04
C PHE A 376 -27.62 -3.69 -12.26
N ASN A 377 -27.62 -2.53 -12.93
CA ASN A 377 -26.78 -2.29 -14.12
C ASN A 377 -25.29 -2.43 -13.83
N GLU A 378 -24.84 -2.18 -12.61
CA GLU A 378 -23.44 -2.36 -12.21
C GLU A 378 -22.98 -3.81 -12.38
N PHE A 379 -23.90 -4.77 -12.25
CA PHE A 379 -23.63 -6.21 -12.33
C PHE A 379 -23.88 -6.82 -13.70
N LEU A 380 -24.09 -5.99 -14.72
CA LEU A 380 -24.19 -6.42 -16.11
C LEU A 380 -22.82 -6.34 -16.82
N ASP A 381 -22.62 -7.20 -17.81
CA ASP A 381 -21.53 -7.10 -18.77
C ASP A 381 -21.87 -6.12 -19.90
N GLU A 382 -20.93 -5.93 -20.84
CA GLU A 382 -21.09 -5.04 -21.99
C GLU A 382 -22.25 -5.42 -22.92
N PHE A 383 -22.73 -6.67 -22.86
CA PHE A 383 -23.85 -7.19 -23.63
C PHE A 383 -25.18 -7.14 -22.86
N GLY A 384 -25.19 -6.59 -21.63
CA GLY A 384 -26.37 -6.51 -20.78
C GLY A 384 -26.77 -7.83 -20.12
N LYS A 385 -25.85 -8.82 -20.08
CA LYS A 385 -26.04 -10.10 -19.36
C LYS A 385 -25.42 -10.00 -17.96
N LYS A 386 -25.98 -10.76 -17.02
CA LYS A 386 -25.43 -10.88 -15.65
C LYS A 386 -23.95 -11.29 -15.66
N SER A 387 -23.12 -10.50 -14.98
CA SER A 387 -21.73 -10.83 -14.69
C SER A 387 -21.62 -11.45 -13.29
N TYR A 388 -21.43 -12.76 -13.23
CA TYR A 388 -21.25 -13.50 -11.98
C TYR A 388 -20.00 -13.08 -11.19
N PHE A 389 -18.94 -12.68 -11.89
CA PHE A 389 -17.71 -12.22 -11.23
C PHE A 389 -17.87 -10.84 -10.58
N LYS A 390 -18.71 -9.95 -11.14
CA LYS A 390 -19.08 -8.68 -10.46
C LYS A 390 -19.93 -8.93 -9.21
N TYR A 391 -20.80 -9.94 -9.24
CA TYR A 391 -21.53 -10.40 -8.06
C TYR A 391 -20.60 -10.90 -6.96
N ASP A 392 -19.71 -11.84 -7.32
CA ASP A 392 -18.76 -12.43 -6.38
C ASP A 392 -17.84 -11.35 -5.79
N ASN A 393 -17.43 -10.38 -6.61
CA ASN A 393 -16.65 -9.22 -6.19
C ASN A 393 -17.41 -8.36 -5.14
N PHE A 394 -18.68 -8.07 -5.38
CA PHE A 394 -19.50 -7.30 -4.44
C PHE A 394 -19.62 -7.98 -3.07
N ILE A 395 -19.88 -9.29 -3.06
CA ILE A 395 -19.92 -10.08 -1.82
C ILE A 395 -18.54 -10.09 -1.15
N TYR A 396 -17.48 -10.34 -1.92
CA TYR A 396 -16.11 -10.35 -1.43
C TYR A 396 -15.72 -9.03 -0.75
N HIS A 397 -15.97 -7.87 -1.39
CA HIS A 397 -15.62 -6.58 -0.83
C HIS A 397 -16.43 -6.25 0.43
N ASN A 398 -17.74 -6.51 0.43
CA ASN A 398 -18.57 -6.25 1.61
C ASN A 398 -18.13 -7.14 2.77
N ARG A 399 -17.89 -8.43 2.53
CA ARG A 399 -17.39 -9.37 3.54
C ARG A 399 -16.05 -8.91 4.11
N THR A 400 -15.09 -8.56 3.25
CA THR A 400 -13.76 -8.14 3.68
C THR A 400 -13.84 -6.87 4.54
N LYS A 401 -14.63 -5.87 4.13
CA LYS A 401 -14.85 -4.66 4.93
C LYS A 401 -15.55 -4.95 6.25
N TYR A 402 -16.52 -5.87 6.24
CA TYR A 402 -17.29 -6.22 7.44
C TYR A 402 -16.40 -6.76 8.56
N TYR A 403 -15.30 -7.46 8.23
CA TYR A 403 -14.31 -7.91 9.22
C TYR A 403 -13.73 -6.75 10.04
N TYR A 404 -13.60 -5.57 9.44
CA TYR A 404 -12.99 -4.39 10.05
C TYR A 404 -14.00 -3.48 10.79
N THR A 405 -15.25 -3.93 10.97
CA THR A 405 -16.27 -3.16 11.69
C THR A 405 -16.04 -3.16 13.19
N GLU A 406 -15.53 -4.27 13.74
CA GLU A 406 -15.26 -4.44 15.16
C GLU A 406 -13.91 -5.12 15.39
N GLU A 407 -13.26 -4.79 16.52
CA GLU A 407 -11.97 -5.36 16.90
C GLU A 407 -12.01 -6.89 16.97
N GLU A 408 -13.01 -7.45 17.65
CA GLU A 408 -13.15 -8.90 17.80
C GLU A 408 -13.40 -9.60 16.46
N SER A 409 -14.12 -8.95 15.53
CA SER A 409 -14.40 -9.48 14.20
C SER A 409 -13.10 -9.73 13.42
N ILE A 410 -12.25 -8.72 13.24
CA ILE A 410 -11.00 -8.88 12.49
C ILE A 410 -10.03 -9.86 13.15
N VAL A 411 -9.94 -9.85 14.49
CA VAL A 411 -9.08 -10.79 15.23
C VAL A 411 -9.53 -12.24 15.02
N ASN A 412 -10.84 -12.49 15.14
CA ASN A 412 -11.41 -13.81 14.93
C ASN A 412 -11.21 -14.32 13.50
N GLU A 413 -11.27 -13.45 12.50
CA GLU A 413 -11.04 -13.86 11.10
C GLU A 413 -9.61 -14.31 10.85
N TYR A 414 -8.60 -13.60 11.40
CA TYR A 414 -7.21 -14.07 11.34
C TYR A 414 -7.02 -15.41 12.05
N ILE A 415 -7.64 -15.60 13.23
CA ILE A 415 -7.57 -16.87 13.98
C ILE A 415 -8.21 -18.03 13.22
N LYS A 416 -9.35 -17.77 12.56
CA LYS A 416 -10.12 -18.78 11.82
C LYS A 416 -9.59 -19.01 10.40
N THR A 417 -8.56 -18.28 9.96
CA THR A 417 -7.99 -18.43 8.63
C THR A 417 -7.33 -19.80 8.48
N ARG A 418 -8.01 -20.71 7.79
CA ARG A 418 -7.61 -22.11 7.61
C ARG A 418 -7.93 -22.65 6.23
N ILE A 419 -7.28 -23.73 5.84
CA ILE A 419 -7.60 -24.41 4.58
C ILE A 419 -9.02 -24.97 4.67
N ILE A 420 -9.83 -24.69 3.65
CA ILE A 420 -11.24 -25.11 3.54
C ILE A 420 -11.36 -26.61 3.79
N ASN A 421 -12.35 -27.01 4.61
CA ASN A 421 -12.62 -28.40 5.01
C ASN A 421 -11.46 -29.11 5.74
N THR A 422 -10.62 -28.35 6.45
CA THR A 422 -9.56 -28.89 7.31
C THR A 422 -9.38 -28.07 8.59
N ASP A 423 -8.57 -28.59 9.52
CA ASP A 423 -8.12 -27.88 10.72
C ASP A 423 -6.70 -27.27 10.56
N ILE A 424 -6.21 -27.16 9.32
CA ILE A 424 -4.87 -26.61 9.04
C ILE A 424 -4.95 -25.09 8.95
N ASN A 425 -4.47 -24.41 9.98
CA ASN A 425 -4.44 -22.95 10.06
C ASN A 425 -3.29 -22.35 9.25
N TYR A 426 -3.53 -21.16 8.68
CA TYR A 426 -2.48 -20.38 8.02
C TYR A 426 -1.65 -19.56 9.01
N PHE A 427 -2.23 -19.20 10.15
CA PHE A 427 -1.61 -18.28 11.10
C PHE A 427 -1.66 -18.81 12.54
N GLN A 428 -0.59 -18.54 13.29
CA GLN A 428 -0.56 -18.58 14.74
C GLN A 428 -0.62 -17.13 15.23
N VAL A 429 -1.78 -16.69 15.70
CA VAL A 429 -2.06 -15.27 15.95
C VAL A 429 -1.69 -14.89 17.38
N ASN A 430 -0.79 -13.94 17.54
CA ASN A 430 -0.57 -13.21 18.79
C ASN A 430 -1.24 -11.84 18.67
N HIS A 431 -2.36 -11.62 19.36
CA HIS A 431 -3.10 -10.37 19.30
C HIS A 431 -2.68 -9.40 20.41
N THR A 432 -2.55 -8.12 20.09
CA THR A 432 -2.35 -7.04 21.06
C THR A 432 -3.15 -5.81 20.66
N SER A 433 -4.03 -5.35 21.55
CA SER A 433 -4.70 -4.06 21.40
C SER A 433 -3.82 -2.95 21.97
N GLN A 434 -3.48 -1.96 21.15
CA GLN A 434 -2.59 -0.85 21.52
C GLN A 434 -3.22 0.50 21.13
N PRO A 435 -4.11 1.06 21.96
CA PRO A 435 -4.66 2.38 21.75
C PRO A 435 -3.63 3.48 22.08
N PHE A 436 -3.73 4.59 21.38
CA PHE A 436 -2.96 5.82 21.61
C PHE A 436 -3.92 6.97 21.96
N TYR A 437 -3.40 8.02 22.58
CA TYR A 437 -4.21 9.19 22.91
C TYR A 437 -4.63 9.96 21.66
N VAL A 438 -3.72 10.12 20.69
CA VAL A 438 -4.02 10.74 19.39
C VAL A 438 -4.38 9.63 18.42
N SER A 439 -5.57 9.69 17.82
CA SER A 439 -5.99 8.71 16.81
C SER A 439 -5.47 9.06 15.40
N SER A 440 -5.44 8.07 14.51
CA SER A 440 -5.22 8.25 13.07
C SER A 440 -6.19 9.28 12.47
N ASP A 441 -7.47 9.24 12.87
CA ASP A 441 -8.51 10.14 12.38
C ASP A 441 -8.19 11.61 12.71
N ASP A 442 -7.81 11.91 13.96
CA ASP A 442 -7.40 13.25 14.42
C ASP A 442 -6.30 13.89 13.55
N ILE A 443 -5.51 13.04 12.87
CA ILE A 443 -4.40 13.43 12.01
C ILE A 443 -4.82 13.50 10.54
N VAL A 444 -5.67 12.57 10.07
CA VAL A 444 -6.04 12.43 8.65
C VAL A 444 -7.10 13.43 8.24
N THR A 445 -8.19 13.53 9.00
CA THR A 445 -9.36 14.24 8.51
C THR A 445 -9.21 15.73 8.69
N GLY A 446 -8.50 16.20 9.73
CA GLY A 446 -8.53 17.62 10.12
C GLY A 446 -9.96 18.15 10.36
N LYS A 447 -10.99 17.31 10.27
CA LYS A 447 -12.41 17.69 10.14
C LYS A 447 -13.14 17.72 11.48
N VAL A 448 -12.49 17.33 12.57
CA VAL A 448 -12.77 17.93 13.88
C VAL A 448 -11.76 19.06 14.07
N PHE A 449 -12.01 20.22 13.46
CA PHE A 449 -11.06 21.35 13.43
C PHE A 449 -10.80 21.92 14.82
N LYS A 450 -9.95 21.27 15.62
CA LYS A 450 -9.12 21.99 16.56
C LYS A 450 -8.08 22.73 15.75
N THR A 451 -8.23 24.06 15.68
CA THR A 451 -7.19 24.94 15.15
C THR A 451 -5.85 24.60 15.81
N TYR A 452 -4.72 24.90 15.15
CA TYR A 452 -3.41 24.69 15.78
C TYR A 452 -3.32 25.40 17.14
N LYS A 453 -3.99 26.56 17.27
CA LYS A 453 -4.24 27.25 18.55
C LYS A 453 -4.97 26.39 19.59
N SER A 454 -6.05 25.70 19.21
CA SER A 454 -6.72 24.76 20.12
C SER A 454 -5.80 23.60 20.53
N ARG A 455 -4.94 23.12 19.63
CA ARG A 455 -3.93 22.07 19.94
C ARG A 455 -2.88 22.58 20.92
N ILE A 456 -2.44 23.84 20.81
CA ILE A 456 -1.59 24.50 21.81
C ILE A 456 -2.28 24.50 23.19
N GLY A 457 -3.58 24.82 23.23
CA GLY A 457 -4.37 24.80 24.47
C GLY A 457 -4.43 23.41 25.12
N ASP A 458 -4.66 22.36 24.32
CA ASP A 458 -4.65 20.98 24.81
C ASP A 458 -3.25 20.58 25.30
N PHE A 459 -2.20 20.91 24.54
CA PHE A 459 -0.81 20.67 24.93
C PHE A 459 -0.48 21.28 26.29
N LYS A 460 -0.85 22.55 26.52
CA LYS A 460 -0.65 23.20 27.83
C LYS A 460 -1.33 22.44 28.96
N ARG A 461 -2.60 22.05 28.79
CA ARG A 461 -3.35 21.27 29.79
C ARG A 461 -2.68 19.93 30.09
N ILE A 462 -2.24 19.24 29.05
CA ILE A 462 -1.54 17.95 29.16
C ILE A 462 -0.21 18.11 29.91
N MET A 463 0.59 19.11 29.57
CA MET A 463 1.88 19.37 30.23
C MET A 463 1.69 19.68 31.72
N THR A 464 0.71 20.52 32.07
CA THR A 464 0.37 20.79 33.47
C THR A 464 -0.09 19.53 34.22
N ALA A 465 -0.87 18.67 33.57
CA ALA A 465 -1.30 17.40 34.18
C ALA A 465 -0.16 16.39 34.31
N TYR A 466 0.75 16.33 33.33
CA TYR A 466 1.97 15.52 33.38
C TYR A 466 2.89 15.93 34.54
N GLU A 467 3.08 17.23 34.76
CA GLU A 467 3.88 17.74 35.89
C GLU A 467 3.27 17.38 37.25
N LYS A 468 1.94 17.49 37.39
CA LYS A 468 1.21 17.17 38.62
C LYS A 468 1.10 15.68 38.94
N SER A 469 1.31 14.81 37.95
CA SER A 469 1.15 13.36 38.08
C SER A 469 2.45 12.62 38.36
N LYS A 470 3.58 13.32 38.52
CA LYS A 470 4.89 12.70 38.80
C LYS A 470 4.93 11.84 40.07
N ASP A 471 4.01 12.06 41.01
CA ASP A 471 3.93 11.33 42.28
C ASP A 471 2.88 10.19 42.28
N ASP A 472 2.10 10.03 41.20
CA ASP A 472 1.14 8.93 41.04
C ASP A 472 1.49 8.07 39.82
N GLY A 473 2.00 6.86 40.08
CA GLY A 473 2.52 5.97 39.03
C GLY A 473 1.52 5.58 37.94
N LYS A 474 0.20 5.55 38.24
CA LYS A 474 -0.81 5.24 37.21
C LYS A 474 -1.07 6.45 36.30
N SER A 475 -1.25 7.63 36.89
CA SER A 475 -1.42 8.88 36.12
C SER A 475 -0.16 9.23 35.33
N GLN A 476 1.03 9.04 35.91
CA GLN A 476 2.31 9.28 35.24
C GLN A 476 2.44 8.47 33.94
N ARG A 477 2.02 7.20 33.96
CA ARG A 477 2.05 6.34 32.76
C ARG A 477 1.11 6.86 31.66
N ILE A 478 -0.13 7.20 32.01
CA ILE A 478 -1.11 7.75 31.06
C ILE A 478 -0.56 9.05 30.46
N HIS A 479 -0.07 9.97 31.29
CA HIS A 479 0.44 11.24 30.79
C HIS A 479 1.76 11.08 29.99
N ALA A 480 2.58 10.07 30.29
CA ALA A 480 3.75 9.73 29.49
C ALA A 480 3.38 9.22 28.09
N GLU A 481 2.33 8.40 27.97
CA GLU A 481 1.79 7.95 26.68
C GLU A 481 1.27 9.14 25.87
N ILE A 482 0.52 10.06 26.49
CA ILE A 482 0.04 11.29 25.84
C ILE A 482 1.22 12.16 25.38
N TYR A 483 2.23 12.33 26.24
CA TYR A 483 3.42 13.10 25.93
C TYR A 483 4.18 12.49 24.74
N SER A 484 4.29 11.16 24.67
CA SER A 484 4.88 10.44 23.53
C SER A 484 4.13 10.74 22.22
N SER A 485 2.80 10.66 22.22
CA SER A 485 1.99 10.99 21.04
C SER A 485 2.20 12.44 20.58
N TYR A 486 2.23 13.40 21.53
CA TYR A 486 2.51 14.80 21.20
C TYR A 486 3.93 15.01 20.67
N ARG A 487 4.92 14.29 21.20
CA ARG A 487 6.30 14.33 20.70
C ARG A 487 6.41 13.80 19.27
N PHE A 488 5.62 12.79 18.94
CA PHE A 488 5.60 12.23 17.60
C PHE A 488 4.99 13.18 16.57
N TYR A 489 3.85 13.82 16.87
CA TYR A 489 3.13 14.69 15.91
C TYR A 489 3.49 16.18 15.99
N TYR A 490 3.82 16.69 17.17
CA TYR A 490 4.04 18.10 17.47
C TYR A 490 5.37 18.30 18.20
N SER A 491 6.43 17.71 17.65
CA SER A 491 7.79 17.82 18.21
C SER A 491 8.21 19.28 18.51
N GLU A 492 7.70 20.25 17.75
CA GLU A 492 7.92 21.67 17.99
C GLU A 492 7.33 22.17 19.33
N LEU A 493 6.14 21.69 19.73
CA LEU A 493 5.52 22.07 21.01
C LEU A 493 6.31 21.49 22.19
N ILE A 494 6.81 20.26 22.05
CA ILE A 494 7.70 19.66 23.04
C ILE A 494 8.97 20.50 23.21
N LYS A 495 9.56 20.94 22.10
CA LYS A 495 10.76 21.77 22.14
C LYS A 495 10.53 23.13 22.82
N VAL A 496 9.33 23.70 22.69
CA VAL A 496 8.94 24.90 23.44
C VAL A 496 8.94 24.64 24.94
N ALA A 497 8.35 23.53 25.39
CA ALA A 497 8.35 23.15 26.80
C ALA A 497 9.78 22.91 27.32
N GLU A 498 10.63 22.22 26.54
CA GLU A 498 12.05 22.00 26.86
C GLU A 498 12.84 23.32 26.96
N LEU A 499 12.45 24.36 26.22
CA LEU A 499 13.06 25.69 26.25
C LEU A 499 12.43 26.64 27.29
N GLY A 500 11.42 26.19 28.05
CA GLY A 500 10.74 27.02 29.04
C GLY A 500 9.85 28.12 28.46
N LEU A 501 9.44 28.01 27.18
CA LEU A 501 8.71 29.05 26.45
C LEU A 501 7.18 28.86 26.46
N MET A 502 6.66 28.30 27.55
CA MET A 502 5.25 27.88 27.63
C MET A 502 4.27 29.06 27.66
N GLU A 503 4.67 30.21 28.20
CA GLU A 503 3.81 31.40 28.25
C GLU A 503 3.68 32.06 26.88
N GLU A 504 4.79 32.13 26.14
CA GLU A 504 4.88 32.76 24.81
C GLU A 504 4.07 32.04 23.73
N LEU A 505 3.65 30.79 24.00
CA LEU A 505 2.70 30.06 23.15
C LEU A 505 1.35 30.78 22.98
N ASP A 506 0.94 31.64 23.92
CA ASP A 506 -0.35 32.34 23.83
C ASP A 506 -0.42 33.30 22.63
N GLY A 507 0.75 33.78 22.16
CA GLY A 507 0.87 34.59 20.95
C GLY A 507 0.87 33.80 19.64
N CYS A 508 0.94 32.46 19.71
CA CYS A 508 1.06 31.61 18.53
C CYS A 508 -0.31 31.09 18.05
N ASN A 509 -0.56 31.17 16.73
CA ASN A 509 -1.79 30.63 16.15
C ASN A 509 -1.52 29.49 15.16
N THR A 510 -0.29 29.40 14.63
CA THR A 510 0.13 28.41 13.64
C THR A 510 1.43 27.71 14.05
N LYS A 511 1.70 26.55 13.45
CA LYS A 511 2.99 25.85 13.59
C LYS A 511 4.18 26.76 13.27
N ARG A 512 4.04 27.60 12.24
CA ARG A 512 5.08 28.53 11.81
C ARG A 512 5.39 29.59 12.87
N ASP A 513 4.41 30.00 13.66
CA ASP A 513 4.63 30.96 14.76
C ASP A 513 5.45 30.32 15.87
N VAL A 514 5.12 29.07 16.23
CA VAL A 514 5.88 28.28 17.20
C VAL A 514 7.32 28.05 16.72
N GLU A 515 7.52 27.69 15.46
CA GLU A 515 8.86 27.52 14.90
C GLU A 515 9.68 28.82 14.90
N LYS A 516 9.04 29.97 14.67
CA LYS A 516 9.69 31.30 14.79
C LYS A 516 10.07 31.60 16.23
N LEU A 517 9.21 31.29 17.20
CA LEU A 517 9.48 31.48 18.62
C LEU A 517 10.71 30.68 19.05
N ILE A 518 10.76 29.39 18.72
CA ILE A 518 11.91 28.51 18.98
C ILE A 518 13.19 29.09 18.33
N LYS A 519 13.09 29.56 17.08
CA LYS A 519 14.22 30.15 16.37
C LYS A 519 14.69 31.45 17.01
N ALA A 520 13.78 32.30 17.49
CA ALA A 520 14.12 33.54 18.16
C ALA A 520 14.88 33.27 19.46
N LYS A 521 14.43 32.30 20.28
CA LYS A 521 15.13 31.92 21.51
C LYS A 521 16.52 31.34 21.26
N ARG A 522 16.65 30.52 20.21
CA ARG A 522 17.95 30.00 19.78
C ARG A 522 18.89 31.12 19.36
N ILE A 523 18.41 32.08 18.56
CA ILE A 523 19.20 33.25 18.13
C ILE A 523 19.61 34.10 19.32
N GLU A 524 18.73 34.28 20.31
CA GLU A 524 19.07 34.99 21.56
C GLU A 524 20.21 34.29 22.31
N ALA A 525 20.14 32.96 22.46
CA ALA A 525 21.22 32.19 23.07
C ALA A 525 22.55 32.29 22.28
N GLU A 526 22.48 32.19 20.95
CA GLU A 526 23.64 32.36 20.06
C GLU A 526 24.24 33.79 20.14
N ARG A 527 23.42 34.82 20.42
CA ARG A 527 23.90 36.19 20.63
C ARG A 527 24.63 36.38 21.95
N SER A 528 24.45 35.47 22.91
CA SER A 528 25.12 35.46 24.20
C SER A 528 26.31 34.51 24.25
N ASP A 529 26.72 33.95 23.11
CA ASP A 529 27.89 33.08 23.00
C ASP A 529 29.18 33.88 23.30
N PHE A 530 29.84 33.52 24.41
CA PHE A 530 30.99 34.24 24.92
C PHE A 530 32.21 34.18 23.98
N GLU A 531 32.49 33.02 23.38
CA GLU A 531 33.63 32.84 22.48
C GLU A 531 33.44 33.65 21.20
N PHE A 532 32.22 33.65 20.66
CA PHE A 532 31.88 34.48 19.52
C PHE A 532 32.00 35.98 19.84
N ILE A 533 31.50 36.43 21.00
CA ILE A 533 31.57 37.83 21.41
C ILE A 533 33.02 38.29 21.57
N GLU A 534 33.88 37.47 22.20
CA GLU A 534 35.29 37.80 22.42
C GLU A 534 36.05 37.90 21.09
N GLU A 535 35.86 36.94 20.18
CA GLU A 535 36.48 37.00 18.86
C GLU A 535 35.96 38.16 18.01
N MET A 536 34.67 38.49 18.14
CA MET A 536 34.07 39.66 17.49
C MET A 536 34.69 40.96 18.00
N ARG A 537 34.90 41.12 19.32
CA ARG A 537 35.60 42.27 19.92
C ARG A 537 37.03 42.42 19.40
N ASN A 538 37.76 41.30 19.29
CA ASN A 538 39.12 41.30 18.77
C ASN A 538 39.18 41.64 17.26
N THR A 539 38.19 41.18 16.49
CA THR A 539 38.12 41.41 15.04
C THR A 539 37.67 42.82 14.68
N PHE A 540 36.88 43.47 15.54
CA PHE A 540 36.34 44.82 15.32
C PHE A 540 36.78 45.83 16.41
N PRO A 541 38.07 46.18 16.55
CA PRO A 541 38.52 47.09 17.61
C PRO A 541 37.80 48.45 17.61
N ILE A 542 37.55 49.03 18.78
CA ILE A 542 36.92 50.35 18.92
C ILE A 542 37.73 51.42 18.15
N GLY A 543 37.03 52.26 17.39
CA GLY A 543 37.61 53.31 16.53
C GLY A 543 37.99 52.84 15.12
N SER A 544 37.93 51.54 14.84
CA SER A 544 38.16 51.01 13.49
C SER A 544 37.06 51.42 12.50
N LYS A 545 37.44 51.58 11.22
CA LYS A 545 36.57 52.06 10.14
C LYS A 545 36.49 51.06 8.99
N PHE A 546 35.30 50.54 8.71
CA PHE A 546 35.07 49.54 7.67
C PHE A 546 34.12 50.04 6.58
N GLU A 547 34.31 49.55 5.35
CA GLU A 547 33.27 49.66 4.33
C GLU A 547 32.10 48.71 4.67
N GLY A 548 30.85 49.10 4.40
CA GLY A 548 29.68 48.27 4.73
C GLY A 548 29.65 46.89 4.04
N LYS A 549 30.36 46.69 2.92
CA LYS A 549 30.54 45.37 2.30
C LYS A 549 31.59 44.54 3.02
N GLU A 550 32.71 45.15 3.39
CA GLU A 550 33.80 44.54 4.15
C GLU A 550 33.32 44.10 5.54
N LEU A 551 32.64 44.98 6.28
CA LEU A 551 32.08 44.66 7.60
C LEU A 551 31.14 43.46 7.55
N ARG A 552 30.22 43.43 6.57
CA ARG A 552 29.31 42.29 6.38
C ARG A 552 30.04 41.00 6.05
N ASN A 553 31.08 41.06 5.24
CA ASN A 553 31.87 39.88 4.87
C ASN A 553 32.63 39.33 6.07
N VAL A 554 33.32 40.19 6.83
CA VAL A 554 34.05 39.79 8.04
C VAL A 554 33.10 39.22 9.10
N PHE A 555 31.96 39.87 9.32
CA PHE A 555 30.92 39.38 10.22
C PHE A 555 30.33 38.04 9.75
N SER A 556 30.11 37.86 8.44
CA SER A 556 29.66 36.60 7.86
C SER A 556 30.66 35.46 8.07
N THR A 557 31.96 35.74 7.98
CA THR A 557 33.03 34.75 8.23
C THR A 557 33.01 34.30 9.68
N LEU A 558 32.88 35.23 10.63
CA LEU A 558 32.79 34.89 12.06
C LEU A 558 31.54 34.05 12.38
N ILE A 559 30.37 34.41 11.83
CA ILE A 559 29.13 33.64 11.96
C ILE A 559 29.33 32.19 11.48
N LYS A 560 29.98 32.02 10.31
CA LYS A 560 30.25 30.68 9.76
C LYS A 560 31.25 29.89 10.60
N LYS A 561 32.28 30.55 11.12
CA LYS A 561 33.31 29.93 11.97
C LYS A 561 32.71 29.35 13.24
N HIS A 562 31.77 30.07 13.85
CA HIS A 562 31.07 29.66 15.08
C HIS A 562 29.77 28.87 14.81
N ASN A 563 29.48 28.54 13.55
CA ASN A 563 28.29 27.78 13.13
C ASN A 563 26.95 28.37 13.65
N LEU A 564 26.85 29.71 13.67
CA LEU A 564 25.69 30.44 14.20
C LEU A 564 24.59 30.63 13.13
N SER A 565 23.34 30.74 13.58
CA SER A 565 22.14 30.91 12.73
C SER A 565 21.66 32.36 12.62
N ILE A 566 22.44 33.32 13.15
CA ILE A 566 22.16 34.77 13.07
C ILE A 566 22.39 35.32 11.65
N ARG A 567 21.73 36.44 11.32
CA ARG A 567 21.81 37.03 9.97
C ARG A 567 23.12 37.78 9.76
N SER A 568 23.77 37.64 8.61
CA SER A 568 24.97 38.40 8.26
C SER A 568 24.65 39.82 7.75
N THR A 569 23.96 40.63 8.56
CA THR A 569 23.62 42.03 8.25
C THR A 569 24.29 43.00 9.23
N ILE A 570 24.43 44.26 8.81
CA ILE A 570 24.96 45.32 9.69
C ILE A 570 24.01 45.53 10.88
N GLU A 571 22.70 45.41 10.66
CA GLU A 571 21.71 45.54 11.72
C GLU A 571 21.83 44.43 12.77
N GLU A 572 22.14 43.21 12.34
CA GLU A 572 22.41 42.13 13.29
C GLU A 572 23.71 42.36 14.05
N ALA A 573 24.75 42.89 13.39
CA ALA A 573 26.01 43.25 14.02
C ALA A 573 25.84 44.34 15.10
N ARG A 574 24.82 45.21 14.97
CA ARG A 574 24.47 46.22 15.98
C ARG A 574 23.95 45.65 17.29
N ASN A 575 23.56 44.38 17.33
CA ASN A 575 23.22 43.71 18.59
C ASN A 575 24.46 43.47 19.46
N PHE A 576 25.66 43.51 18.88
CA PHE A 576 26.92 43.19 19.56
C PHE A 576 27.87 44.40 19.72
N MET A 577 27.68 45.44 18.92
CA MET A 577 28.54 46.63 18.91
C MET A 577 27.79 47.88 18.44
N ASP A 578 28.16 49.05 18.92
CA ASP A 578 27.62 50.31 18.41
C ASP A 578 28.35 50.73 17.14
N ILE A 579 27.60 50.77 16.04
CA ILE A 579 28.13 51.08 14.70
C ILE A 579 27.58 52.44 14.26
N SER A 580 28.49 53.37 13.96
CA SER A 580 28.14 54.73 13.54
C SER A 580 27.25 54.74 12.29
N GLU A 581 26.50 55.83 12.12
CA GLU A 581 25.93 56.14 10.81
C GLU A 581 27.01 56.22 9.73
N ARG A 582 26.59 55.95 8.49
CA ARG A 582 27.48 55.88 7.34
C ARG A 582 28.02 57.28 7.04
N ARG A 583 29.33 57.49 7.15
CA ARG A 583 29.98 58.78 6.84
C ARG A 583 30.88 58.66 5.63
N LYS A 584 30.90 59.70 4.79
CA LYS A 584 31.70 59.76 3.56
C LYS A 584 33.10 60.28 3.89
N GLU A 585 34.11 59.45 3.66
CA GLU A 585 35.50 59.79 3.91
C GLU A 585 36.33 59.40 2.68
N LYS A 586 37.06 60.35 2.08
CA LYS A 586 37.85 60.13 0.86
C LYS A 586 37.06 59.43 -0.27
N LYS A 587 35.82 59.88 -0.52
CA LYS A 587 34.85 59.35 -1.51
C LYS A 587 34.29 57.94 -1.23
N ILE A 588 34.69 57.27 -0.15
CA ILE A 588 34.18 55.96 0.25
C ILE A 588 33.33 56.13 1.51
N TRP A 589 32.23 55.41 1.58
CA TRP A 589 31.33 55.48 2.72
C TRP A 589 31.66 54.40 3.74
N LYS A 590 32.02 54.80 4.95
CA LYS A 590 32.48 53.91 6.01
C LYS A 590 31.60 53.98 7.26
N HIS A 591 31.64 52.91 8.05
CA HIS A 591 31.10 52.82 9.40
C HIS A 591 32.26 52.80 10.40
N THR A 592 32.10 53.46 11.54
CA THR A 592 33.06 53.42 12.66
C THR A 592 32.49 52.59 13.80
N ILE A 593 33.30 51.73 14.39
CA ILE A 593 32.94 50.99 15.62
C ILE A 593 33.12 51.92 16.82
N LEU A 594 32.04 52.21 17.54
CA LEU A 594 32.01 53.21 18.62
C LEU A 594 32.23 52.58 20.00
N SER A 595 31.67 51.39 20.22
CA SER A 595 31.79 50.61 21.45
C SER A 595 31.35 49.16 21.18
N HIS A 596 31.62 48.26 22.13
CA HIS A 596 31.04 46.90 22.16
C HIS A 596 29.95 46.82 23.21
N LYS A 597 28.93 45.99 22.96
CA LYS A 597 27.85 45.70 23.91
C LYS A 597 28.19 44.52 24.81
#